data_AF-A0A963L1D7-F1
#
_entry.id   AF-A0A963L1D7-F1
#
_cell.length_a   1.000
_cell.length_b   1.000
_cell.length_c   1.000
_cell.angle_alpha   90.00
_cell.angle_beta   90.00
_cell.angle_gamma   90.00
#
_symmetry.space_group_name_H-M   'P 1'
#
loop_
_entity.id
_entity.type
_entity.pdbx_description
1 polymer ?
#
loop_
_entity_poly.entity_id
_entity_poly.type
_entity_poly.pdbx_seq_one_letter_code
_entity_poly.pdbx_strand_id
1 'polypeptide(L)'
;MRLMAICGVNDARAASMLMGQFGRNHRRPLVLMRAMMLELSRVSNRQIKLAPPCCGRMTRDEALILTALGRPEAEFTACHGDACALLDREDALGAATCLQAVSACFADLGAPL
;
A
#
# COMPACT_ATOMS: atom_id res chain seq x y z
N MET A 1 -0.87 -4.29 -5.16
CA MET A 1 -1.88 -3.27 -4.78
C MET A 1 -3.08 -3.28 -5.73
N ARG A 2 -2.93 -2.96 -7.03
CA ARG A 2 -4.05 -2.88 -8.01
C ARG A 2 -5.04 -4.06 -7.99
N LEU A 3 -4.55 -5.30 -8.01
CA LEU A 3 -5.39 -6.50 -7.97
C LEU A 3 -6.27 -6.56 -6.71
N MET A 4 -5.70 -6.25 -5.54
CA MET A 4 -6.46 -6.24 -4.29
C MET A 4 -7.52 -5.14 -4.23
N ALA A 5 -7.24 -3.99 -4.84
CA ALA A 5 -8.17 -2.88 -4.85
C ALA A 5 -9.31 -3.06 -5.86
N ILE A 6 -9.06 -3.71 -7.01
CA ILE A 6 -10.06 -3.91 -8.07
C ILE A 6 -10.82 -5.23 -7.90
N CYS A 7 -10.11 -6.32 -7.59
CA CYS A 7 -10.67 -7.67 -7.49
C CYS A 7 -10.99 -8.08 -6.03
N GLY A 8 -10.66 -7.23 -5.06
CA GLY A 8 -10.91 -7.45 -3.63
C GLY A 8 -9.66 -7.88 -2.86
N VAL A 9 -9.63 -7.55 -1.57
CA VAL A 9 -8.45 -7.75 -0.69
C VAL A 9 -8.02 -9.22 -0.56
N ASN A 10 -8.93 -10.16 -0.82
CA ASN A 10 -8.68 -11.59 -0.80
C ASN A 10 -8.35 -12.19 -2.18
N ASP A 11 -8.04 -11.35 -3.18
CA ASP A 11 -7.71 -11.79 -4.53
C ASP A 11 -6.56 -12.82 -4.56
N ALA A 12 -6.82 -13.95 -5.22
CA ALA A 12 -5.89 -15.07 -5.29
C ALA A 12 -4.64 -14.73 -6.10
N ARG A 13 -4.76 -13.94 -7.17
CA ARG A 13 -3.61 -13.57 -8.02
C ARG A 13 -2.65 -12.67 -7.26
N ALA A 14 -3.17 -11.72 -6.48
CA ALA A 14 -2.36 -10.87 -5.61
C ALA A 14 -1.61 -11.71 -4.56
N ALA A 15 -2.26 -12.73 -3.99
CA ALA A 15 -1.61 -13.65 -3.06
C ALA A 15 -0.52 -14.49 -3.75
N SER A 16 -0.78 -15.03 -4.95
CA SER A 16 0.21 -15.76 -5.74
C SER A 16 1.41 -14.90 -6.13
N MET A 17 1.21 -13.61 -6.47
CA MET A 17 2.31 -12.68 -6.76
C MET A 17 3.20 -12.45 -5.54
N LEU A 18 2.60 -12.22 -4.36
CA LEU A 18 3.37 -12.07 -3.12
C LEU A 18 4.06 -13.37 -2.71
N MET A 19 3.45 -14.52 -2.95
CA MET A 19 4.08 -15.82 -2.76
C MET A 19 5.28 -16.03 -3.70
N GLY A 20 5.16 -15.63 -4.96
CA GLY A 20 6.26 -15.66 -5.92
C GLY A 20 7.41 -14.74 -5.53
N GLN A 21 7.11 -13.52 -5.04
CA GLN A 21 8.11 -12.54 -4.63
C GLN A 21 8.83 -12.90 -3.33
N PHE A 22 8.09 -13.31 -2.30
CA PHE A 22 8.61 -13.46 -0.93
C PHE A 22 8.74 -14.92 -0.46
N GLY A 23 8.35 -15.89 -1.30
CA GLY A 23 8.46 -17.31 -0.99
C GLY A 23 7.77 -17.71 0.31
N ARG A 24 8.48 -18.41 1.20
CA ARG A 24 7.93 -18.88 2.49
C ARG A 24 7.49 -17.72 3.42
N ASN A 25 8.07 -16.54 3.26
CA ASN A 25 7.81 -15.39 4.11
C ASN A 25 6.64 -14.51 3.61
N HIS A 26 5.94 -14.89 2.54
CA HIS A 26 4.87 -14.10 1.92
C HIS A 26 3.68 -13.77 2.85
N ARG A 27 3.49 -14.51 3.94
CA ARG A 27 2.36 -14.31 4.85
C ARG A 27 2.37 -12.94 5.52
N ARG A 28 3.53 -12.49 6.02
CA ARG A 28 3.70 -11.16 6.64
C ARG A 28 3.32 -10.02 5.68
N PRO A 29 3.93 -9.90 4.47
CA PRO A 29 3.59 -8.83 3.54
C PRO A 29 2.16 -8.97 3.01
N LEU A 30 1.62 -10.19 2.85
CA LEU A 30 0.24 -10.39 2.41
C LEU A 30 -0.78 -9.84 3.43
N VAL A 31 -0.59 -10.11 4.71
CA VAL A 31 -1.48 -9.60 5.77
C VAL A 31 -1.37 -8.08 5.88
N LEU A 32 -0.16 -7.53 5.86
CA LEU A 32 0.05 -6.08 5.96
C LEU A 32 -0.50 -5.33 4.74
N MET A 33 -0.30 -5.86 3.53
CA MET A 33 -0.90 -5.30 2.31
C MET A 33 -2.43 -5.28 2.40
N ARG A 34 -3.05 -6.33 2.95
CA ARG A 34 -4.51 -6.38 3.15
C ARG A 34 -4.98 -5.37 4.19
N ALA A 35 -4.29 -5.27 5.31
CA ALA A 35 -4.59 -4.28 6.35
C ALA A 35 -4.48 -2.86 5.79
N MET A 36 -3.43 -2.56 5.04
CA MET A 36 -3.24 -1.28 4.36
C MET A 36 -4.37 -0.99 3.38
N MET A 37 -4.75 -1.93 2.52
CA MET A 37 -5.87 -1.73 1.58
C MET A 37 -7.19 -1.44 2.30
N LEU A 38 -7.49 -2.18 3.37
CA LEU A 38 -8.69 -1.96 4.17
C LEU A 38 -8.67 -0.60 4.86
N GLU A 39 -7.54 -0.22 5.46
CA GLU A 39 -7.44 1.06 6.17
C GLU A 39 -7.52 2.26 5.23
N LEU A 40 -6.86 2.21 4.07
CA LEU A 40 -6.99 3.24 3.04
C LEU A 40 -8.44 3.36 2.56
N SER A 41 -9.14 2.23 2.36
CA SER A 41 -10.55 2.23 1.95
C SER A 41 -11.48 2.77 3.04
N ARG A 42 -11.16 2.55 4.32
CA ARG A 42 -11.97 2.95 5.47
C ARG A 42 -11.88 4.45 5.73
N VAL A 43 -10.69 5.03 5.56
CA VAL A 43 -10.40 6.43 5.96
C VAL A 43 -10.58 7.43 4.82
N SER A 44 -10.56 6.98 3.56
CA SER A 44 -10.61 7.90 2.42
C SER A 44 -11.95 8.66 2.31
N ASN A 45 -11.87 9.98 2.12
CA ASN A 45 -13.02 10.84 1.83
C ASN A 45 -13.32 10.95 0.33
N ARG A 46 -12.51 10.31 -0.51
CA ARG A 46 -12.64 10.38 -1.97
C ARG A 46 -12.43 9.01 -2.59
N GLN A 47 -12.78 8.89 -3.86
CA GLN A 47 -12.44 7.70 -4.62
C GLN A 47 -10.94 7.70 -4.97
N ILE A 48 -10.22 6.68 -4.52
CA ILE A 48 -8.83 6.41 -4.92
C ILE A 48 -8.87 5.78 -6.32
N LYS A 49 -8.26 6.45 -7.31
CA LYS A 49 -8.29 6.03 -8.71
C LYS A 49 -7.07 5.19 -9.05
N LEU A 50 -7.32 3.97 -9.53
CA LEU A 50 -6.28 3.04 -9.95
C LEU A 50 -6.41 2.72 -11.43
N ALA A 51 -5.30 2.47 -12.09
CA ALA A 51 -5.28 1.98 -13.46
C ALA A 51 -5.65 0.50 -13.49
N PRO A 52 -6.22 0.00 -14.59
CA PRO A 52 -6.39 -1.44 -14.79
C PRO A 52 -5.06 -2.18 -14.62
N PRO A 53 -5.05 -3.41 -14.06
CA PRO A 53 -3.81 -4.11 -13.74
C PRO A 53 -2.96 -4.45 -14.98
N CYS A 54 -3.55 -4.51 -16.18
CA CYS A 54 -2.85 -4.71 -17.45
C CYS A 54 -2.17 -3.44 -18.00
N CYS A 55 -2.39 -2.27 -17.40
CA CYS A 55 -1.84 -1.02 -17.89
C CYS A 55 -0.45 -0.74 -17.28
N GLY A 56 0.56 -0.46 -18.11
CA GLY A 56 1.89 -0.07 -17.63
C GLY A 56 1.98 1.36 -17.08
N ARG A 57 0.96 2.20 -17.30
CA ARG A 57 0.92 3.59 -16.80
C ARG A 57 0.41 3.62 -15.38
N MET A 58 0.85 4.63 -14.62
CA MET A 58 0.48 4.84 -13.23
C MET A 58 -0.46 6.05 -13.11
N THR A 59 -1.49 5.96 -12.27
CA THR A 59 -2.32 7.11 -11.89
C THR A 59 -1.59 7.97 -10.85
N ARG A 60 -2.08 9.20 -10.64
CA ARG A 60 -1.54 10.06 -9.57
C ARG A 60 -1.67 9.43 -8.18
N ASP A 61 -2.78 8.77 -7.90
CA ASP A 61 -3.02 8.16 -6.58
C ASP A 61 -2.12 6.96 -6.35
N GLU A 62 -1.86 6.16 -7.40
CA GLU A 62 -0.88 5.07 -7.33
C GLU A 62 0.52 5.60 -7.04
N ALA A 63 0.91 6.70 -7.70
CA ALA A 63 2.19 7.34 -7.45
C ALA A 63 2.29 7.82 -6.00
N LEU A 64 1.25 8.46 -5.45
CA LEU A 64 1.22 8.89 -4.05
C LEU A 64 1.36 7.73 -3.08
N ILE A 65 0.67 6.59 -3.33
CA ILE A 65 0.80 5.42 -2.47
C ILE A 65 2.23 4.86 -2.52
N LEU A 66 2.84 4.78 -3.70
CA LEU A 66 4.21 4.29 -3.84
C LEU A 66 5.23 5.26 -3.21
N THR A 67 5.04 6.57 -3.36
CA THR A 67 5.86 7.58 -2.68
C THR A 67 5.79 7.40 -1.17
N ALA A 68 4.58 7.25 -0.60
CA ALA A 68 4.40 7.07 0.83
C ALA A 68 5.02 5.75 1.34
N LEU A 69 4.97 4.68 0.55
CA LEU A 69 5.61 3.39 0.84
C LEU A 69 7.14 3.45 0.75
N GLY A 70 7.70 4.27 -0.14
CA GLY A 70 9.15 4.47 -0.26
C GLY A 70 9.75 5.36 0.83
N ARG A 71 8.93 5.94 1.73
CA ARG A 71 9.42 6.75 2.85
C ARG A 71 10.10 5.85 3.89
N PRO A 72 11.35 6.16 4.30
CA PRO A 72 11.97 5.47 5.43
C PRO A 72 11.23 5.77 6.73
N GLU A 73 11.36 4.91 7.73
CA GLU A 73 10.68 5.04 9.03
C GLU A 73 10.98 6.37 9.73
N ALA A 74 12.21 6.89 9.58
CA ALA A 74 12.62 8.19 10.09
C ALA A 74 11.81 9.37 9.48
N GLU A 75 11.18 9.17 8.32
CA GLU A 75 10.34 10.14 7.62
C GLU A 75 8.84 9.89 7.85
N PHE A 76 8.44 9.33 9.00
CA PHE A 76 7.04 9.07 9.33
C PHE A 76 6.12 10.28 9.11
N THR A 77 6.57 11.48 9.50
CA THR A 77 5.80 12.72 9.32
C THR A 77 5.54 13.04 7.84
N ALA A 78 6.51 12.76 6.96
CA ALA A 78 6.33 12.93 5.51
C ALA A 78 5.38 11.87 4.96
N CYS A 79 5.51 10.61 5.39
CA CYS A 79 4.58 9.53 5.04
C CYS A 79 3.14 9.87 5.46
N HIS A 80 2.97 10.44 6.65
CA HIS A 80 1.68 10.92 7.13
C HIS A 80 1.12 12.05 6.25
N GLY A 81 1.95 13.03 5.88
CA GLY A 81 1.56 14.09 4.94
C GLY A 81 1.12 13.54 3.58
N ASP A 82 1.86 12.56 3.04
CA ASP A 82 1.53 11.87 1.79
C ASP A 82 0.19 11.10 1.91
N ALA A 83 -0.05 10.45 3.06
CA ALA A 83 -1.30 9.76 3.35
C ALA A 83 -2.51 10.72 3.48
N CYS A 84 -2.35 11.85 4.17
CA CYS A 84 -3.37 12.90 4.26
C CYS A 84 -3.74 13.45 2.88
N ALA A 85 -2.73 13.75 2.05
CA ALA A 85 -2.93 14.22 0.67
C ALA A 85 -3.61 13.17 -0.22
N LEU A 86 -3.27 11.89 -0.05
CA LEU A 86 -3.92 10.80 -0.76
C LEU A 86 -5.39 10.67 -0.35
N LEU A 87 -5.70 10.72 0.93
CA LEU A 87 -7.02 10.37 1.48
C LEU A 87 -8.00 11.53 1.56
N ASP A 88 -7.54 12.76 1.31
CA ASP A 88 -8.32 13.99 1.49
C ASP A 88 -8.81 14.16 2.94
N ARG A 89 -7.86 14.01 3.87
CA ARG A 89 -8.05 14.03 5.33
C ARG A 89 -6.95 14.85 5.99
N GLU A 90 -7.27 15.48 7.12
CA GLU A 90 -6.28 16.21 7.94
C GLU A 90 -5.48 15.27 8.84
N ASP A 91 -6.10 14.18 9.29
CA ASP A 91 -5.49 13.14 10.12
C ASP A 91 -5.70 11.77 9.46
N ALA A 92 -4.58 11.12 9.14
CA ALA A 92 -4.51 9.81 8.52
C ALA A 92 -3.50 8.89 9.24
N LEU A 93 -3.32 9.05 10.56
CA LEU A 93 -2.31 8.30 11.32
C LEU A 93 -2.40 6.77 11.12
N GLY A 94 -3.62 6.20 11.18
CA GLY A 94 -3.80 4.76 10.98
C GLY A 94 -3.36 4.27 9.59
N ALA A 95 -3.65 5.06 8.55
CA ALA A 95 -3.21 4.77 7.19
C ALA A 95 -1.69 4.93 7.04
N ALA A 96 -1.10 5.98 7.62
CA ALA A 96 0.35 6.20 7.61
C ALA A 96 1.10 5.07 8.32
N THR A 97 0.60 4.60 9.47
CA THR A 97 1.15 3.44 10.17
C THR A 97 1.07 2.17 9.33
N CYS A 98 -0.04 1.95 8.62
CA CYS A 98 -0.19 0.80 7.74
C CYS A 98 0.76 0.86 6.54
N LEU A 99 0.95 2.03 5.94
CA LEU A 99 1.93 2.27 4.87
C LEU A 99 3.36 1.97 5.36
N GLN A 100 3.73 2.50 6.53
CA GLN A 100 5.05 2.27 7.13
C GLN A 100 5.26 0.81 7.53
N ALA A 101 4.25 0.13 8.05
CA ALA A 101 4.33 -1.30 8.37
C ALA A 101 4.59 -2.15 7.12
N VAL A 102 3.96 -1.82 5.99
CA VAL A 102 4.25 -2.48 4.70
C VAL A 102 5.67 -2.16 4.24
N SER A 103 6.09 -0.90 4.30
CA SER A 103 7.45 -0.47 3.91
C SER A 103 8.52 -1.20 4.72
N ALA A 104 8.41 -1.19 6.05
CA ALA A 104 9.32 -1.89 6.95
C ALA A 104 9.34 -3.40 6.68
N CYS A 105 8.16 -4.02 6.47
CA CYS A 105 8.10 -5.44 6.12
C CYS A 105 8.79 -5.75 4.78
N PHE A 106 8.73 -4.85 3.81
CA PHE A 106 9.39 -5.03 2.52
C PHE A 106 10.90 -4.88 2.66
N ALA A 107 11.36 -3.90 3.43
CA ALA A 107 12.77 -3.71 3.78
C ALA A 107 13.34 -4.93 4.56
N ASP A 108 12.63 -5.43 5.57
CA ASP A 108 12.98 -6.64 6.35
C ASP A 108 13.19 -7.87 5.45
N LEU A 109 12.43 -7.95 4.35
CA LEU A 109 12.47 -9.06 3.40
C LEU A 109 13.49 -8.83 2.27
N GLY A 110 14.28 -7.76 2.33
CA GLY A 110 15.31 -7.43 1.35
C GLY A 110 14.76 -6.87 0.04
N ALA A 111 13.54 -6.31 0.03
CA ALA A 111 12.90 -5.73 -1.14
C ALA A 111 12.33 -4.33 -0.85
N PRO A 112 13.17 -3.34 -0.46
CA PRO A 112 12.71 -1.97 -0.24
C PRO A 112 12.16 -1.35 -1.54
N LEU A 113 11.22 -0.41 -1.38
CA LEU A 113 10.56 0.32 -2.47
C LEU A 113 11.22 1.67 -2.72
#